data_AF-A0A920QY76-F1
#
_entry.id   AF-A0A920QY76-F1
#
_cell.length_a   1.000
_cell.length_b   1.000
_cell.length_c   1.000
_cell.angle_alpha   90.00
_cell.angle_beta   90.00
_cell.angle_gamma   90.00
#
_symmetry.space_group_name_H-M   'P 1'
#
loop_
_entity.id
_entity.type
_entity.pdbx_description
1 polymer ?
#
loop_
_entity_poly.entity_id
_entity_poly.type
_entity_poly.pdbx_seq_one_letter_code
_entity_poly.pdbx_strand_id
1 'polypeptide(L)'
;MMEHRGVTSTDILVDAAFENAMAVHAACGGSTNLLLHMPAIAHAAGRKRMTVEDWNRVNLDVPRLVDVLPNGPVGHPTTQLYAAGGVPEVMLHLRSLGLINTDVLTATGQTLDENLDWWEDSERRHDVRKYLKDVDGVDPEDVIMSPDRASEKKLTSTVTFPRGNIAPEGSVIKSTAIDPSVVDSDGVYRKVGPARVFRSERAAMGAIKSRDDEHKIKAGDIMVVTCGGPLGTGMEEVYQLTAALKHLSYGKHVALITDARFSGVSTGACIGHVGQKHLREARLAVSEMGI
;
A
#
# COMPACT_ATOMS: atom_id res chain seq x y z
N MET A 1 -3.50 -23.23 -25.64
CA MET A 1 -4.33 -22.20 -26.30
C MET A 1 -3.52 -20.97 -26.70
N MET A 2 -2.77 -20.34 -25.78
CA MET A 2 -1.88 -19.21 -26.11
C MET A 2 -0.73 -19.57 -27.05
N GLU A 3 -0.04 -20.68 -26.79
CA GLU A 3 1.07 -21.17 -27.61
C GLU A 3 0.64 -21.42 -29.07
N HIS A 4 -0.55 -22.00 -29.28
CA HIS A 4 -1.12 -22.17 -30.61
C HIS A 4 -1.52 -20.86 -31.32
N ARG A 5 -1.75 -19.78 -30.56
CA ARG A 5 -2.04 -18.44 -31.08
C ARG A 5 -0.78 -17.57 -31.21
N GLY A 6 0.39 -18.10 -30.85
CA GLY A 6 1.65 -17.35 -30.86
C GLY A 6 1.71 -16.20 -29.85
N VAL A 7 0.82 -16.19 -28.85
CA VAL A 7 0.82 -15.14 -27.82
C VAL A 7 1.92 -15.40 -26.80
N THR A 8 2.70 -14.37 -26.54
CA THR A 8 3.84 -14.37 -25.63
C THR A 8 3.58 -13.46 -24.43
N SER A 9 4.43 -13.57 -23.39
CA SER A 9 4.34 -12.69 -22.22
C SER A 9 4.52 -11.22 -22.58
N THR A 10 5.27 -10.89 -23.63
CA THR A 10 5.47 -9.50 -24.07
C THR A 10 4.22 -8.87 -24.68
N ASP A 11 3.29 -9.69 -25.19
CA ASP A 11 2.01 -9.23 -25.74
C ASP A 11 1.01 -8.87 -24.61
N ILE A 12 1.18 -9.48 -23.43
CA ILE A 12 0.32 -9.26 -22.24
C ILE A 12 0.93 -8.18 -21.34
N LEU A 13 2.23 -8.26 -21.08
CA LEU A 13 2.97 -7.33 -20.22
C LEU A 13 3.31 -6.06 -20.99
N VAL A 14 2.30 -5.27 -21.32
CA VAL A 14 2.41 -3.94 -21.96
C VAL A 14 2.27 -2.83 -20.92
N ASP A 15 2.75 -1.62 -21.23
CA ASP A 15 2.71 -0.48 -20.29
C ASP A 15 1.29 -0.22 -19.74
N ALA A 16 0.25 -0.37 -20.58
CA ALA A 16 -1.15 -0.25 -20.15
C ALA A 16 -1.57 -1.31 -19.12
N ALA A 17 -1.04 -2.54 -19.20
CA ALA A 17 -1.33 -3.57 -18.21
C ALA A 17 -0.65 -3.28 -16.86
N PHE A 18 0.53 -2.65 -16.87
CA PHE A 18 1.17 -2.16 -15.65
C PHE A 18 0.38 -1.02 -15.01
N GLU A 19 -0.12 -0.07 -15.80
CA GLU A 19 -1.00 1.02 -15.31
C GLU A 19 -2.29 0.45 -14.69
N ASN A 20 -2.93 -0.53 -15.36
CA ASN A 20 -4.10 -1.22 -14.81
C ASN A 20 -3.81 -1.87 -13.46
N ALA A 21 -2.65 -2.53 -13.33
CA ALA A 21 -2.24 -3.18 -12.10
C ALA A 21 -1.98 -2.16 -10.97
N MET A 22 -1.49 -0.96 -11.29
CA MET A 22 -1.40 0.14 -10.31
C MET A 22 -2.78 0.60 -9.86
N ALA A 23 -3.74 0.76 -10.78
CA ALA A 23 -5.10 1.16 -10.44
C ALA A 23 -5.80 0.13 -9.54
N VAL A 24 -5.69 -1.16 -9.88
CA VAL A 24 -6.22 -2.25 -9.05
C VAL A 24 -5.55 -2.27 -7.68
N HIS A 25 -4.24 -2.01 -7.60
CA HIS A 25 -3.52 -1.91 -6.32
C HIS A 25 -4.05 -0.78 -5.44
N ALA A 26 -4.25 0.41 -6.01
CA ALA A 26 -4.79 1.57 -5.30
C ALA A 26 -6.24 1.31 -4.82
N ALA A 27 -7.09 0.76 -5.70
CA ALA A 27 -8.46 0.41 -5.38
C ALA A 27 -8.57 -0.62 -4.24
N CYS A 28 -7.65 -1.58 -4.20
CA CYS A 28 -7.59 -2.61 -3.15
C CYS A 28 -6.95 -2.13 -1.84
N GLY A 29 -6.14 -1.06 -1.87
CA GLY A 29 -5.25 -0.72 -0.76
C GLY A 29 -4.13 -1.74 -0.54
N GLY A 30 -3.51 -2.21 -1.63
CA GLY A 30 -2.53 -3.29 -1.60
C GLY A 30 -1.25 -2.99 -0.81
N SER A 31 -0.40 -4.01 -0.65
CA SER A 31 0.89 -3.88 0.05
C SER A 31 1.83 -2.91 -0.64
N THR A 32 2.58 -2.12 0.13
CA THR A 32 3.64 -1.22 -0.37
C THR A 32 4.80 -1.98 -1.00
N ASN A 33 4.95 -3.30 -0.75
CA ASN A 33 5.95 -4.13 -1.43
C ASN A 33 5.72 -4.21 -2.95
N LEU A 34 4.48 -4.05 -3.42
CA LEU A 34 4.20 -4.08 -4.85
C LEU A 34 4.87 -2.91 -5.59
N LEU A 35 5.16 -1.80 -4.89
CA LEU A 35 5.95 -0.67 -5.40
C LEU A 35 7.37 -1.07 -5.79
N LEU A 36 7.90 -2.16 -5.24
CA LEU A 36 9.21 -2.71 -5.57
C LEU A 36 9.12 -3.79 -6.66
N HIS A 37 8.15 -4.70 -6.53
CA HIS A 37 7.99 -5.82 -7.46
C HIS A 37 7.58 -5.36 -8.85
N MET A 38 6.66 -4.40 -8.95
CA MET A 38 6.12 -3.99 -10.23
C MET A 38 7.18 -3.34 -11.14
N PRO A 39 8.00 -2.36 -10.68
CA PRO A 39 9.12 -1.87 -11.48
C PRO A 39 10.15 -2.94 -11.84
N ALA A 40 10.38 -3.95 -10.99
CA ALA A 40 11.28 -5.05 -11.28
C ALA A 40 10.74 -5.96 -12.41
N ILE A 41 9.44 -6.29 -12.36
CA ILE A 41 8.76 -7.06 -13.42
C ILE A 41 8.76 -6.25 -14.73
N ALA A 42 8.43 -4.96 -14.68
CA ALA A 42 8.46 -4.08 -15.85
C ALA A 42 9.87 -4.03 -16.47
N HIS A 43 10.92 -3.92 -15.65
CA HIS A 43 12.30 -3.97 -16.12
C HIS A 43 12.64 -5.28 -16.84
N ALA A 44 12.27 -6.42 -16.23
CA ALA A 44 12.51 -7.73 -16.81
C ALA A 44 11.73 -7.95 -18.13
N ALA A 45 10.56 -7.32 -18.26
CA ALA A 45 9.74 -7.33 -19.46
C ALA A 45 10.16 -6.28 -20.52
N GLY A 46 11.20 -5.49 -20.26
CA GLY A 46 11.64 -4.41 -21.17
C GLY A 46 10.64 -3.24 -21.29
N ARG A 47 9.84 -3.02 -20.25
CA ARG A 47 8.78 -2.00 -20.18
C ARG A 47 9.18 -0.79 -19.35
N LYS A 48 8.38 0.28 -19.46
CA LYS A 48 8.59 1.49 -18.65
C LYS A 48 8.43 1.14 -17.17
N ARG A 49 9.41 1.51 -16.36
CA ARG A 49 9.31 1.39 -14.90
C ARG A 49 8.51 2.54 -14.34
N MET A 50 7.57 2.22 -13.44
CA MET A 50 6.76 3.19 -12.74
C MET A 50 7.63 3.96 -11.75
N THR A 51 7.48 5.28 -11.77
CA THR A 51 8.13 6.22 -10.87
C THR A 51 7.26 6.48 -9.64
N VAL A 52 7.83 7.15 -8.62
CA VAL A 52 7.05 7.56 -7.44
C VAL A 52 5.95 8.54 -7.84
N GLU A 53 6.17 9.38 -8.84
CA GLU A 53 5.18 10.29 -9.42
C GLU A 53 4.01 9.53 -10.04
N ASP A 54 4.29 8.46 -10.80
CA ASP A 54 3.24 7.62 -11.39
C ASP A 54 2.37 7.01 -10.27
N TRP A 55 2.99 6.48 -9.22
CA TRP A 55 2.28 5.92 -8.07
C TRP A 55 1.46 6.94 -7.29
N ASN A 56 2.01 8.14 -7.10
CA ASN A 56 1.31 9.23 -6.42
C ASN A 56 0.08 9.68 -7.22
N ARG A 57 0.22 9.85 -8.54
CA ARG A 57 -0.91 10.18 -9.43
C ARG A 57 -2.00 9.12 -9.31
N VAL A 58 -1.67 7.84 -9.49
CA VAL A 58 -2.67 6.76 -9.44
C VAL A 58 -3.38 6.70 -8.08
N ASN A 59 -2.67 6.90 -6.96
CA ASN A 59 -3.30 6.87 -5.62
C ASN A 59 -4.16 8.12 -5.31
N LEU A 60 -4.04 9.19 -6.10
CA LEU A 60 -4.92 10.36 -6.05
C LEU A 60 -6.14 10.19 -6.96
N ASP A 61 -5.93 9.61 -8.14
CA ASP A 61 -6.98 9.46 -9.16
C ASP A 61 -7.91 8.27 -8.88
N VAL A 62 -7.40 7.19 -8.30
CA VAL A 62 -8.15 5.94 -8.10
C VAL A 62 -8.71 5.85 -6.67
N PRO A 63 -10.04 5.81 -6.50
CA PRO A 63 -10.64 5.66 -5.19
C PRO A 63 -10.36 4.26 -4.62
N ARG A 64 -10.17 4.16 -3.31
CA ARG A 64 -10.15 2.87 -2.63
C ARG A 64 -11.57 2.31 -2.56
N LEU A 65 -11.77 1.10 -3.08
CA LEU A 65 -13.08 0.45 -3.19
C LEU A 65 -13.21 -0.79 -2.31
N VAL A 66 -12.11 -1.27 -1.72
CA VAL A 66 -12.09 -2.54 -1.01
C VAL A 66 -11.83 -2.36 0.48
N ASP A 67 -12.61 -3.05 1.31
CA ASP A 67 -12.43 -3.15 2.76
C ASP A 67 -11.98 -4.57 3.13
N VAL A 68 -10.66 -4.79 3.18
CA VAL A 68 -10.06 -6.10 3.51
C VAL A 68 -8.86 -5.94 4.40
N LEU A 69 -8.63 -6.93 5.27
CA LEU A 69 -7.46 -6.98 6.13
C LEU A 69 -6.17 -6.80 5.31
N PRO A 70 -5.20 -6.03 5.82
CA PRO A 70 -5.21 -5.35 7.13
C PRO A 70 -5.84 -3.95 7.11
N ASN A 71 -6.45 -3.53 6.02
CA ASN A 71 -7.18 -2.27 5.93
C ASN A 71 -8.59 -2.45 6.52
N GLY A 72 -9.13 -1.38 7.10
CA GLY A 72 -10.53 -1.31 7.55
C GLY A 72 -11.37 -0.40 6.65
N PRO A 73 -12.62 -0.09 7.04
CA PRO A 73 -13.07 -0.02 8.44
C PRO A 73 -13.45 -1.36 9.10
N VAL A 74 -14.01 -2.33 8.38
CA VAL A 74 -14.45 -3.62 8.93
C VAL A 74 -13.32 -4.63 8.96
N GLY A 75 -12.50 -4.68 7.91
CA GLY A 75 -11.40 -5.62 7.79
C GLY A 75 -11.86 -7.04 7.45
N HIS A 76 -12.45 -7.20 6.26
CA HIS A 76 -12.84 -8.52 5.77
C HIS A 76 -11.62 -9.40 5.41
N PRO A 77 -11.63 -10.72 5.66
CA PRO A 77 -10.57 -11.61 5.22
C PRO A 77 -10.56 -11.78 3.70
N THR A 78 -9.43 -12.21 3.13
CA THR A 78 -9.27 -12.42 1.68
C THR A 78 -10.26 -13.44 1.10
N THR A 79 -10.75 -14.39 1.90
CA THR A 79 -11.80 -15.31 1.49
C THR A 79 -13.11 -14.59 1.18
N GLN A 80 -13.45 -13.55 1.94
CA GLN A 80 -14.63 -12.71 1.69
C GLN A 80 -14.40 -11.77 0.52
N LEU A 81 -13.18 -11.28 0.29
CA LEU A 81 -12.84 -10.57 -0.96
C LEU A 81 -13.12 -11.43 -2.19
N TYR A 82 -12.64 -12.68 -2.17
CA TYR A 82 -12.89 -13.63 -3.24
C TYR A 82 -14.39 -13.88 -3.40
N ALA A 83 -15.11 -14.10 -2.30
CA ALA A 83 -16.53 -14.37 -2.33
C ALA A 83 -17.38 -13.15 -2.73
N ALA A 84 -16.89 -11.93 -2.51
CA ALA A 84 -17.53 -10.70 -3.00
C ALA A 84 -17.42 -10.53 -4.52
N GLY A 85 -16.60 -11.36 -5.18
CA GLY A 85 -16.38 -11.39 -6.62
C GLY A 85 -14.90 -11.22 -7.00
N GLY A 86 -14.03 -10.98 -6.02
CA GLY A 86 -12.59 -10.93 -6.21
C GLY A 86 -12.11 -9.79 -7.10
N VAL A 87 -10.91 -9.96 -7.66
CA VAL A 87 -10.26 -8.92 -8.48
C VAL A 87 -11.07 -8.51 -9.72
N PRO A 88 -11.74 -9.42 -10.46
CA PRO A 88 -12.58 -9.02 -11.58
C PRO A 88 -13.70 -8.06 -11.18
N GLU A 89 -14.30 -8.21 -10.00
CA GLU A 89 -15.32 -7.29 -9.50
C GLU A 89 -14.77 -5.88 -9.25
N VAL A 90 -13.55 -5.79 -8.69
CA VAL A 90 -12.86 -4.50 -8.53
C VAL A 90 -12.61 -3.86 -9.90
N MET A 91 -12.19 -4.66 -10.88
CA MET A 91 -11.95 -4.20 -12.25
C MET A 91 -13.24 -3.74 -12.95
N LEU A 92 -14.41 -4.31 -12.65
CA LEU A 92 -15.70 -3.81 -13.18
C LEU A 92 -15.98 -2.37 -12.73
N HIS A 93 -15.75 -2.05 -11.46
CA HIS A 93 -15.88 -0.67 -10.98
C HIS A 93 -14.83 0.27 -11.57
N LEU A 94 -13.58 -0.18 -11.73
CA LEU A 94 -12.54 0.64 -12.37
C LEU A 94 -12.82 0.86 -13.86
N ARG A 95 -13.40 -0.13 -14.55
CA ARG A 95 -13.85 -0.03 -15.93
C ARG A 95 -14.94 1.02 -16.06
N SER A 96 -15.97 0.99 -15.21
CA SER A 96 -17.07 1.97 -15.27
C SER A 96 -16.61 3.41 -14.96
N LEU A 97 -15.52 3.56 -14.22
CA LEU A 97 -14.86 4.84 -13.97
C LEU A 97 -13.89 5.28 -15.09
N GLY A 98 -13.60 4.42 -16.08
CA GLY A 98 -12.61 4.70 -17.12
C GLY A 98 -11.16 4.75 -16.60
N LEU A 99 -10.86 4.08 -15.49
CA LEU A 99 -9.56 4.12 -14.82
C LEU A 99 -8.63 2.95 -15.20
N ILE A 100 -9.10 2.03 -16.05
CA ILE A 100 -8.29 0.93 -16.60
C ILE A 100 -8.50 0.85 -18.11
N ASN A 101 -7.46 0.43 -18.82
CA ASN A 101 -7.51 0.10 -20.24
C ASN A 101 -7.97 -1.35 -20.42
N THR A 102 -9.16 -1.56 -20.97
CA THR A 102 -9.74 -2.90 -21.12
C THR A 102 -9.38 -3.59 -22.45
N ASP A 103 -8.73 -2.90 -23.38
CA ASP A 103 -8.28 -3.45 -24.67
C ASP A 103 -7.03 -4.35 -24.53
N VAL A 104 -6.40 -4.38 -23.34
CA VAL A 104 -5.18 -5.17 -23.11
C VAL A 104 -5.46 -6.68 -23.25
N LEU A 105 -4.55 -7.40 -23.90
CA LEU A 105 -4.61 -8.85 -24.02
C LEU A 105 -4.35 -9.53 -22.67
N THR A 106 -5.09 -10.59 -22.36
CA THR A 106 -4.87 -11.39 -21.15
C THR A 106 -4.45 -12.82 -21.47
N ALA A 107 -4.10 -13.59 -20.44
CA ALA A 107 -3.71 -14.99 -20.56
C ALA A 107 -4.81 -15.92 -21.11
N THR A 108 -6.07 -15.49 -21.18
CA THR A 108 -7.15 -16.25 -21.84
C THR A 108 -7.07 -16.15 -23.37
N GLY A 109 -6.28 -15.20 -23.89
CA GLY A 109 -6.17 -14.89 -25.31
C GLY A 109 -7.29 -13.98 -25.80
N GLN A 110 -8.02 -13.37 -24.88
CA GLN A 110 -9.05 -12.36 -25.06
C GLN A 110 -8.60 -11.05 -24.40
N THR A 111 -9.23 -9.96 -24.78
CA THR A 111 -9.07 -8.65 -24.12
C THR A 111 -9.55 -8.69 -22.68
N LEU A 112 -9.08 -7.77 -21.84
CA LEU A 112 -9.60 -7.63 -20.48
C LEU A 112 -11.11 -7.33 -20.51
N ASP A 113 -11.59 -6.56 -21.47
CA ASP A 113 -13.02 -6.24 -21.61
C ASP A 113 -13.89 -7.48 -21.80
N GLU A 114 -13.52 -8.35 -22.75
CA GLU A 114 -14.24 -9.61 -22.99
C GLU A 114 -14.26 -10.52 -21.76
N ASN A 115 -13.16 -10.54 -20.98
CA ASN A 115 -13.11 -11.32 -19.74
C ASN A 115 -13.98 -10.71 -18.64
N LEU A 116 -14.10 -9.39 -18.58
CA LEU A 116 -14.96 -8.68 -17.63
C LEU A 116 -16.43 -8.83 -17.96
N ASP A 117 -16.81 -8.78 -19.25
CA ASP A 117 -18.17 -9.08 -19.72
C ASP A 117 -18.58 -10.50 -19.35
N TRP A 118 -17.70 -11.47 -19.61
CA TRP A 118 -17.94 -12.85 -19.18
C TRP A 118 -18.13 -12.96 -17.66
N TRP A 119 -17.28 -12.27 -16.88
CA TRP A 119 -17.36 -12.33 -15.42
C TRP A 119 -18.68 -11.77 -14.89
N GLU A 120 -19.11 -10.62 -15.42
CA GLU A 120 -20.31 -9.89 -15.01
C GLU A 120 -21.57 -10.78 -15.10
N ASP A 121 -21.67 -11.59 -16.15
CA ASP A 121 -22.77 -12.52 -16.43
C ASP A 121 -22.53 -13.97 -15.94
N SER A 122 -21.36 -14.25 -15.34
CA SER A 122 -21.00 -15.63 -15.00
C SER A 122 -21.81 -16.20 -13.82
N GLU A 123 -22.27 -17.45 -13.97
CA GLU A 123 -22.87 -18.22 -12.85
C GLU A 123 -21.93 -18.25 -11.63
N ARG A 124 -20.62 -18.34 -11.88
CA ARG A 124 -19.60 -18.34 -10.83
C ARG A 124 -19.64 -17.06 -9.98
N ARG A 125 -19.78 -15.88 -10.60
CA ARG A 125 -19.91 -14.60 -9.90
C ARG A 125 -21.15 -14.58 -9.01
N HIS A 126 -22.28 -15.04 -9.54
CA HIS A 126 -23.53 -15.10 -8.79
C HIS A 126 -23.43 -16.04 -7.58
N ASP A 127 -22.87 -17.23 -7.77
CA ASP A 127 -22.75 -18.25 -6.72
C ASP A 127 -21.88 -17.80 -5.55
N VAL A 128 -20.70 -17.23 -5.82
CA VAL A 128 -19.80 -16.79 -4.75
C VAL A 128 -20.37 -15.64 -3.95
N ARG A 129 -21.03 -14.68 -4.62
CA ARG A 129 -21.65 -13.52 -3.97
C ARG A 129 -22.88 -13.93 -3.17
N LYS A 130 -23.65 -14.90 -3.66
CA LYS A 130 -24.75 -15.50 -2.92
C LYS A 130 -24.25 -16.25 -1.69
N TYR A 131 -23.18 -17.05 -1.82
CA TYR A 131 -22.57 -17.74 -0.69
C TYR A 131 -22.13 -16.76 0.41
N LEU A 132 -21.50 -15.64 0.04
CA LEU A 132 -21.09 -14.60 1.00
C LEU A 132 -22.29 -14.02 1.78
N LYS A 133 -23.43 -13.81 1.11
CA LYS A 133 -24.66 -13.34 1.77
C LYS A 133 -25.27 -14.41 2.67
N ASP A 134 -25.49 -15.60 2.12
CA ASP A 134 -26.31 -16.64 2.74
C ASP A 134 -25.58 -17.36 3.89
N VAL A 135 -24.25 -17.51 3.78
CA VAL A 135 -23.44 -18.29 4.74
C VAL A 135 -22.67 -17.38 5.69
N ASP A 136 -21.98 -16.36 5.18
CA ASP A 136 -21.17 -15.46 6.00
C ASP A 136 -21.99 -14.30 6.58
N GLY A 137 -23.20 -14.04 6.04
CA GLY A 137 -24.03 -12.91 6.46
C GLY A 137 -23.45 -11.54 6.08
N VAL A 138 -22.57 -11.50 5.07
CA VAL A 138 -21.88 -10.28 4.63
C VAL A 138 -22.43 -9.84 3.27
N ASP A 139 -22.71 -8.55 3.12
CA ASP A 139 -23.04 -8.00 1.80
C ASP A 139 -21.76 -7.84 0.97
N PRO A 140 -21.63 -8.45 -0.23
CA PRO A 140 -20.52 -8.21 -1.16
C PRO A 140 -20.25 -6.72 -1.41
N GLU A 141 -21.30 -5.89 -1.43
CA GLU A 141 -21.20 -4.43 -1.62
C GLU A 141 -20.60 -3.70 -0.42
N ASP A 142 -20.42 -4.38 0.70
CA ASP A 142 -19.69 -3.89 1.86
C ASP A 142 -18.22 -4.36 1.87
N VAL A 143 -17.82 -5.25 0.96
CA VAL A 143 -16.43 -5.74 0.81
C VAL A 143 -15.75 -5.12 -0.41
N ILE A 144 -16.40 -5.18 -1.58
CA ILE A 144 -16.00 -4.51 -2.82
C ILE A 144 -17.12 -3.53 -3.15
N MET A 145 -16.81 -2.24 -3.05
CA MET A 145 -17.80 -1.17 -3.01
C MET A 145 -17.84 -0.41 -4.33
N SER A 146 -19.03 0.09 -4.69
CA SER A 146 -19.13 1.19 -5.62
C SER A 146 -18.45 2.46 -5.07
N PRO A 147 -18.09 3.44 -5.93
CA PRO A 147 -17.46 4.69 -5.47
C PRO A 147 -18.30 5.47 -4.46
N ASP A 148 -19.62 5.53 -4.68
CA ASP A 148 -20.55 6.20 -3.77
C ASP A 148 -20.57 5.50 -2.41
N ARG A 149 -20.63 4.17 -2.40
CA ARG A 149 -20.64 3.38 -1.17
C ARG A 149 -19.31 3.47 -0.42
N ALA A 150 -18.19 3.49 -1.13
CA ALA A 150 -16.86 3.71 -0.56
C ALA A 150 -16.74 5.10 0.08
N SER A 151 -17.30 6.13 -0.57
CA SER A 151 -17.36 7.50 -0.05
C SER A 151 -18.24 7.60 1.20
N GLU A 152 -19.43 6.97 1.20
CA GLU A 152 -20.31 6.88 2.37
C GLU A 152 -19.60 6.25 3.58
N LYS A 153 -18.82 5.20 3.32
CA LYS A 153 -18.00 4.51 4.34
C LYS A 153 -16.67 5.20 4.64
N LYS A 154 -16.39 6.35 4.02
CA LYS A 154 -15.19 7.17 4.21
C LYS A 154 -13.90 6.39 3.97
N LEU A 155 -13.89 5.54 2.94
CA LEU A 155 -12.66 4.89 2.50
C LEU A 155 -11.71 5.97 1.96
N THR A 156 -10.51 6.03 2.53
CA THR A 156 -9.45 6.94 2.07
C THR A 156 -8.40 6.16 1.29
N SER A 157 -7.58 6.88 0.52
CA SER A 157 -6.39 6.30 -0.12
C SER A 157 -5.50 5.62 0.93
N THR A 158 -4.95 4.46 0.57
CA THR A 158 -4.21 3.62 1.51
C THR A 158 -2.77 4.08 1.69
N VAL A 159 -2.19 4.65 0.64
CA VAL A 159 -0.77 4.94 0.55
C VAL A 159 -0.55 6.38 0.12
N THR A 160 0.32 7.09 0.83
CA THR A 160 0.81 8.42 0.45
C THR A 160 2.30 8.32 0.13
N PHE A 161 2.79 9.21 -0.74
CA PHE A 161 4.19 9.26 -1.19
C PHE A 161 4.89 10.56 -0.79
N PRO A 162 5.23 10.76 0.50
CA PRO A 162 5.84 12.00 0.97
C PRO A 162 7.17 12.29 0.28
N ARG A 163 7.42 13.58 0.06
CA ARG A 163 8.68 14.13 -0.45
C ARG A 163 9.15 15.26 0.44
N GLY A 164 10.45 15.50 0.43
CA GLY A 164 11.06 16.58 1.19
C GLY A 164 12.57 16.46 1.19
N ASN A 165 13.23 17.28 2.01
CA ASN A 165 14.68 17.26 2.13
C ASN A 165 15.25 15.91 2.62
N ILE A 166 14.50 15.15 3.44
CA ILE A 166 14.89 13.81 3.89
C ILE A 166 14.70 12.74 2.81
N ALA A 167 13.65 12.88 1.98
CA ALA A 167 13.29 11.91 0.96
C ALA A 167 13.07 12.58 -0.41
N PRO A 168 14.12 13.16 -1.02
CA PRO A 168 13.98 13.90 -2.27
C PRO A 168 13.63 12.99 -3.46
N GLU A 169 14.03 11.72 -3.41
CA GLU A 169 13.65 10.68 -4.39
C GLU A 169 12.27 10.07 -4.11
N GLY A 170 11.61 10.50 -3.04
CA GLY A 170 10.35 9.95 -2.56
C GLY A 170 10.51 8.99 -1.40
N SER A 171 9.36 8.71 -0.78
CA SER A 171 9.17 7.75 0.29
C SER A 171 7.76 7.20 0.21
N VAL A 172 7.43 6.25 1.08
CA VAL A 172 6.09 5.68 1.15
C VAL A 172 5.62 5.57 2.60
N ILE A 173 4.36 5.90 2.83
CA ILE A 173 3.67 5.63 4.09
C ILE A 173 2.30 5.03 3.79
N LYS A 174 1.90 4.06 4.61
CA LYS A 174 0.52 3.55 4.60
C LYS A 174 -0.34 4.45 5.50
N SER A 175 -0.99 5.44 4.90
CA SER A 175 -1.71 6.51 5.62
C SER A 175 -2.88 5.99 6.44
N THR A 176 -3.55 4.94 5.97
CA THR A 176 -4.64 4.26 6.71
C THR A 176 -4.16 3.52 7.97
N ALA A 177 -2.84 3.35 8.13
CA ALA A 177 -2.25 2.76 9.31
C ALA A 177 -2.03 3.80 10.44
N ILE A 178 -2.13 5.10 10.15
CA ILE A 178 -2.00 6.18 11.12
C ILE A 178 -3.26 6.22 11.97
N ASP A 179 -3.10 6.31 13.30
CA ASP A 179 -4.23 6.41 14.22
C ASP A 179 -4.99 7.74 13.95
N PRO A 180 -6.31 7.70 13.69
CA PRO A 180 -7.08 8.90 13.38
C PRO A 180 -7.02 10.00 14.45
N SER A 181 -6.76 9.64 15.72
CA SER A 181 -6.64 10.60 16.82
C SER A 181 -5.37 11.46 16.78
N VAL A 182 -4.41 11.13 15.90
CA VAL A 182 -3.18 11.92 15.69
C VAL A 182 -3.13 12.56 14.30
N VAL A 183 -4.21 12.48 13.54
CA VAL A 183 -4.39 13.20 12.27
C VAL A 183 -5.11 14.51 12.57
N ASP A 184 -4.63 15.62 12.02
CA ASP A 184 -5.22 16.93 12.24
C ASP A 184 -6.63 17.02 11.63
N SER A 185 -7.41 18.02 12.02
CA SER A 185 -8.80 18.18 11.56
C SER A 185 -8.96 18.38 10.05
N ASP A 186 -7.88 18.79 9.37
CA ASP A 186 -7.82 18.92 7.92
C ASP A 186 -7.42 17.62 7.20
N GLY A 187 -7.28 16.51 7.93
CA GLY A 187 -6.96 15.20 7.37
C GLY A 187 -5.47 14.96 7.12
N VAL A 188 -4.60 15.88 7.57
CA VAL A 188 -3.16 15.83 7.34
C VAL A 188 -2.45 15.36 8.62
N TYR A 189 -1.46 14.49 8.48
CA TYR A 189 -0.67 14.06 9.62
C TYR A 189 0.57 14.94 9.75
N ARG A 190 0.66 15.71 10.84
CA ARG A 190 1.82 16.57 11.12
C ARG A 190 2.54 16.13 12.38
N LYS A 191 3.87 16.06 12.28
CA LYS A 191 4.70 15.72 13.43
C LYS A 191 6.05 16.41 13.37
N VAL A 192 6.39 17.07 14.48
CA VAL A 192 7.71 17.63 14.76
C VAL A 192 8.18 17.08 16.09
N GLY A 193 9.42 16.63 16.17
CA GLY A 193 9.97 16.04 17.38
C GLY A 193 11.45 15.71 17.27
N PRO A 194 12.09 15.34 18.39
CA PRO A 194 13.50 14.99 18.41
C PRO A 194 13.75 13.71 17.61
N ALA A 195 14.77 13.74 16.74
CA ALA A 195 15.19 12.58 15.97
C ALA A 195 16.04 11.63 16.83
N ARG A 196 15.61 10.37 16.91
CA ARG A 196 16.33 9.28 17.59
C ARG A 196 16.87 8.32 16.53
N VAL A 197 18.17 8.40 16.26
CA VAL A 197 18.79 7.70 15.12
C VAL A 197 19.41 6.38 15.55
N PHE A 198 19.11 5.31 14.81
CA PHE A 198 19.61 3.95 15.02
C PHE A 198 20.16 3.38 13.72
N ARG A 199 21.28 2.66 13.80
CA ARG A 199 21.92 2.00 12.65
C ARG A 199 21.52 0.53 12.47
N SER A 200 20.63 0.02 13.32
CA SER A 200 20.11 -1.34 13.24
C SER A 200 18.76 -1.45 13.95
N GLU A 201 17.93 -2.38 13.48
CA GLU A 201 16.66 -2.72 14.14
C GLU A 201 16.89 -3.17 15.59
N ARG A 202 17.95 -3.94 15.85
CA ARG A 202 18.31 -4.41 17.20
C ARG A 202 18.52 -3.26 18.18
N ALA A 203 19.24 -2.21 17.77
CA ALA A 203 19.48 -1.03 18.61
C ALA A 203 18.18 -0.24 18.86
N ALA A 204 17.37 -0.04 17.82
CA ALA A 204 16.08 0.63 17.93
C ALA A 204 15.12 -0.13 18.86
N MET A 205 15.07 -1.46 18.74
CA MET A 205 14.30 -2.33 19.62
C MET A 205 14.79 -2.28 21.07
N GLY A 206 16.10 -2.17 21.28
CA GLY A 206 16.69 -1.94 22.61
C GLY A 206 16.18 -0.65 23.25
N ALA A 207 16.11 0.45 22.48
CA ALA A 207 15.57 1.72 22.97
C ALA A 207 14.06 1.65 23.26
N ILE A 208 13.28 0.93 22.44
CA ILE A 208 11.85 0.70 22.70
C ILE A 208 11.64 -0.05 24.02
N LYS A 209 12.44 -1.08 24.29
CA LYS A 209 12.31 -1.94 25.47
C LYS A 209 13.02 -1.41 26.73
N SER A 210 13.78 -0.32 26.60
CA SER A 210 14.57 0.22 27.71
C SER A 210 13.68 0.75 28.82
N ARG A 211 14.12 0.53 30.07
CA ARG A 211 13.54 1.15 31.28
C ARG A 211 14.29 2.40 31.73
N ASP A 212 15.42 2.70 31.10
CA ASP A 212 16.21 3.89 31.36
C ASP A 212 15.56 5.10 30.68
N ASP A 213 15.21 6.12 31.47
CA ASP A 213 14.52 7.33 31.01
C ASP A 213 15.34 8.18 30.03
N GLU A 214 16.66 8.07 30.03
CA GLU A 214 17.51 8.76 29.06
C GLU A 214 17.53 8.04 27.71
N HIS A 215 17.55 6.70 27.74
CA HIS A 215 17.69 5.88 26.55
C HIS A 215 16.37 5.43 25.93
N LYS A 216 15.27 5.38 26.69
CA LYS A 216 13.97 4.90 26.19
C LYS A 216 13.41 5.82 25.11
N ILE A 217 12.66 5.25 24.18
CA ILE A 217 11.84 6.03 23.23
C ILE A 217 10.71 6.71 24.01
N LYS A 218 10.41 7.96 23.65
CA LYS A 218 9.38 8.79 24.30
C LYS A 218 8.27 9.16 23.31
N ALA A 219 7.08 9.42 23.84
CA ALA A 219 6.02 10.07 23.06
C ALA A 219 6.57 11.37 22.46
N GLY A 220 6.33 11.62 21.17
CA GLY A 220 6.89 12.78 20.49
C GLY A 220 8.16 12.48 19.69
N ASP A 221 8.91 11.40 19.99
CA ASP A 221 10.13 11.06 19.24
C ASP A 221 9.84 10.74 17.76
N ILE A 222 10.81 11.05 16.90
CA ILE A 222 10.89 10.56 15.52
C ILE A 222 12.04 9.55 15.47
N MET A 223 11.71 8.27 15.41
CA MET A 223 12.69 7.21 15.26
C MET A 223 13.19 7.18 13.82
N VAL A 224 14.50 7.17 13.64
CA VAL A 224 15.13 7.03 12.32
C VAL A 224 16.00 5.78 12.33
N VAL A 225 15.64 4.78 11.53
CA VAL A 225 16.38 3.52 11.43
C VAL A 225 17.01 3.45 10.05
N THR A 226 18.34 3.55 10.01
CA THR A 226 19.11 3.58 8.77
C THR A 226 19.81 2.24 8.53
N CYS A 227 20.44 2.14 7.36
CA CYS A 227 21.25 0.99 6.94
C CYS A 227 20.43 -0.28 6.67
N GLY A 228 19.10 -0.17 6.61
CA GLY A 228 18.23 -1.30 6.33
C GLY A 228 17.84 -1.43 4.86
N GLY A 229 18.15 -0.45 4.00
CA GLY A 229 17.79 -0.49 2.58
C GLY A 229 18.62 -1.47 1.71
N PRO A 230 18.48 -1.42 0.37
CA PRO A 230 19.04 -2.43 -0.55
C PRO A 230 20.55 -2.69 -0.41
N LEU A 231 21.39 -1.64 -0.34
CA LEU A 231 22.85 -1.78 -0.17
C LEU A 231 23.27 -1.97 1.31
N GLY A 232 22.29 -2.00 2.22
CA GLY A 232 22.49 -2.26 3.64
C GLY A 232 22.30 -3.73 3.94
N THR A 233 21.15 -4.07 4.51
CA THR A 233 20.77 -5.46 4.82
C THR A 233 19.90 -6.11 3.74
N GLY A 234 19.79 -5.50 2.55
CA GLY A 234 18.97 -6.02 1.46
C GLY A 234 17.50 -5.58 1.51
N MET A 235 17.20 -4.43 2.16
CA MET A 235 15.83 -3.91 2.29
C MET A 235 14.92 -4.83 3.11
N GLU A 236 15.32 -5.13 4.34
CA GLU A 236 14.55 -5.97 5.26
C GLU A 236 13.21 -5.33 5.66
N GLU A 237 12.22 -6.15 6.02
CA GLU A 237 10.96 -5.67 6.60
C GLU A 237 11.14 -5.36 8.08
N VAL A 238 10.94 -4.11 8.49
CA VAL A 238 11.15 -3.64 9.88
C VAL A 238 9.92 -3.88 10.77
N TYR A 239 9.30 -5.06 10.63
CA TYR A 239 8.03 -5.39 11.29
C TYR A 239 8.13 -5.35 12.81
N GLN A 240 9.25 -5.79 13.41
CA GLN A 240 9.37 -5.91 14.86
C GLN A 240 9.21 -4.57 15.56
N LEU A 241 9.75 -3.49 14.97
CA LEU A 241 9.61 -2.14 15.53
C LEU A 241 8.15 -1.67 15.51
N THR A 242 7.48 -1.83 14.38
CA THR A 242 6.08 -1.40 14.23
C THR A 242 5.15 -2.17 15.18
N ALA A 243 5.33 -3.49 15.29
CA ALA A 243 4.60 -4.33 16.24
C ALA A 243 4.86 -3.92 17.69
N ALA A 244 6.11 -3.65 18.07
CA ALA A 244 6.43 -3.20 19.42
C ALA A 244 5.80 -1.84 19.76
N LEU A 245 5.88 -0.88 18.83
CA LEU A 245 5.26 0.45 19.00
C LEU A 245 3.74 0.36 19.16
N LYS A 246 3.06 -0.53 18.41
CA LYS A 246 1.61 -0.75 18.51
C LYS A 246 1.13 -1.08 19.94
N HIS A 247 1.95 -1.75 20.73
CA HIS A 247 1.61 -2.18 22.09
C HIS A 247 1.96 -1.15 23.18
N LEU A 248 2.59 -0.03 22.81
CA LEU A 248 2.85 1.06 23.73
C LEU A 248 1.67 2.03 23.73
N SER A 249 1.20 2.44 24.90
CA SER A 249 0.10 3.41 25.04
C SER A 249 0.36 4.73 24.32
N TYR A 250 1.63 5.10 24.18
CA TYR A 250 2.09 6.30 23.48
C TYR A 250 2.64 6.04 22.08
N GLY A 251 2.62 4.81 21.59
CA GLY A 251 3.25 4.41 20.33
C GLY A 251 2.71 5.17 19.12
N LYS A 252 1.42 5.51 19.12
CA LYS A 252 0.79 6.36 18.09
C LYS A 252 1.38 7.77 17.98
N HIS A 253 2.08 8.24 19.01
CA HIS A 253 2.78 9.53 19.03
C HIS A 253 4.25 9.42 18.61
N VAL A 254 4.71 8.25 18.16
CA VAL A 254 6.07 8.02 17.65
C VAL A 254 5.98 7.79 16.14
N ALA A 255 6.79 8.50 15.36
CA ALA A 255 6.95 8.23 13.93
C ALA A 255 8.23 7.43 13.71
N LEU A 256 8.24 6.61 12.66
CA LEU A 256 9.37 5.81 12.26
C LEU A 256 9.73 6.11 10.80
N ILE A 257 10.97 6.50 10.55
CA ILE A 257 11.52 6.75 9.21
C ILE A 257 12.62 5.73 8.95
N THR A 258 12.63 5.10 7.78
CA THR A 258 13.66 4.12 7.41
C THR A 258 13.96 4.05 5.92
N ASP A 259 15.19 3.67 5.59
CA ASP A 259 15.61 3.30 4.23
C ASP A 259 15.22 1.86 3.85
N ALA A 260 14.69 1.11 4.81
CA ALA A 260 14.17 -0.24 4.65
C ALA A 260 12.69 -0.22 4.19
N ARG A 261 11.98 -1.34 4.37
CA ARG A 261 10.56 -1.47 4.01
C ARG A 261 9.68 -1.91 5.16
N PHE A 262 8.38 -1.72 4.99
CA PHE A 262 7.37 -2.10 5.96
C PHE A 262 6.52 -3.25 5.42
N SER A 263 6.04 -4.08 6.33
CA SER A 263 5.06 -5.10 5.98
C SER A 263 3.67 -4.48 5.82
N GLY A 264 2.78 -5.17 5.10
CA GLY A 264 1.41 -4.68 4.86
C GLY A 264 0.58 -4.47 6.13
N VAL A 265 1.00 -5.07 7.26
CA VAL A 265 0.34 -5.03 8.59
C VAL A 265 0.92 -3.97 9.53
N SER A 266 1.89 -3.16 9.05
CA SER A 266 2.50 -2.11 9.85
C SER A 266 1.47 -1.08 10.31
N THR A 267 1.64 -0.56 11.53
CA THR A 267 0.73 0.42 12.16
C THR A 267 1.47 1.69 12.57
N GLY A 268 0.76 2.82 12.59
CA GLY A 268 1.30 4.13 12.93
C GLY A 268 1.99 4.84 11.77
N ALA A 269 2.60 5.99 12.06
CA ALA A 269 3.28 6.82 11.08
C ALA A 269 4.66 6.24 10.72
N CYS A 270 4.67 5.26 9.83
CA CYS A 270 5.86 4.54 9.38
C CYS A 270 6.19 4.90 7.92
N ILE A 271 7.23 5.72 7.73
CA ILE A 271 7.71 6.21 6.43
C ILE A 271 8.91 5.39 5.97
N GLY A 272 8.74 4.61 4.91
CA GLY A 272 9.72 3.66 4.39
C GLY A 272 10.24 4.04 3.01
N HIS A 273 11.16 3.23 2.50
CA HIS A 273 11.74 3.36 1.16
C HIS A 273 12.49 4.68 0.95
N VAL A 274 12.90 5.36 2.02
CA VAL A 274 13.65 6.60 1.92
C VAL A 274 15.03 6.31 1.31
N GLY A 275 15.45 7.08 0.30
CA GLY A 275 16.72 6.85 -0.39
C GLY A 275 17.91 6.77 0.56
N GLN A 276 18.65 5.66 0.52
CA GLN A 276 19.70 5.32 1.50
C GLN A 276 20.78 6.39 1.67
N LYS A 277 21.18 7.02 0.57
CA LYS A 277 22.20 8.09 0.60
C LYS A 277 21.76 9.26 1.48
N HIS A 278 20.48 9.62 1.39
CA HIS A 278 19.91 10.75 2.12
C HIS A 278 19.81 10.47 3.62
N LEU A 279 19.40 9.26 4.02
CA LEU A 279 19.35 8.91 5.44
C LEU A 279 20.72 8.74 6.10
N ARG A 280 21.76 8.41 5.32
CA ARG A 280 23.15 8.35 5.83
C ARG A 280 23.76 9.73 6.01
N GLU A 281 23.43 10.66 5.11
CA GLU A 281 23.99 12.02 5.08
C GLU A 281 23.15 13.06 5.84
N ALA A 282 21.89 12.74 6.16
CA ALA A 282 21.00 13.60 6.92
C ALA A 282 21.60 13.91 8.29
N ARG A 283 22.32 15.02 8.38
CA ARG A 283 22.36 15.85 9.58
C ARG A 283 20.93 16.31 9.80
N LEU A 284 20.15 15.55 10.59
CA LEU A 284 18.72 15.75 10.88
C LEU A 284 18.48 17.03 11.72
N ALA A 285 19.00 18.16 11.27
CA ALA A 285 18.78 19.47 11.87
C ALA A 285 17.65 20.15 11.06
N VAL A 286 16.44 20.09 11.62
CA VAL A 286 15.20 20.71 11.12
C VAL A 286 14.66 20.07 9.84
N SER A 287 13.57 19.30 9.97
CA SER A 287 12.96 18.62 8.83
C SER A 287 11.43 18.67 8.90
N GLU A 288 10.83 19.19 7.83
CA GLU A 288 9.41 19.03 7.54
C GLU A 288 9.29 17.94 6.46
N MET A 289 8.49 16.90 6.73
CA MET A 289 7.90 16.05 5.70
C MET A 289 6.40 16.28 5.76
N GLY A 290 5.81 16.82 4.69
CA GLY A 290 4.36 16.91 4.57
C GLY A 290 3.82 15.51 4.27
N ILE A 291 2.84 15.05 5.06
CA ILE A 291 2.15 13.77 4.89
C ILE A 291 0.65 14.01 4.78
#